data_AF-A0A836UPR3-F1
#
_entry.id   AF-A0A836UPR3-F1
#
_cell.length_a   1.000
_cell.length_b   1.000
_cell.length_c   1.000
_cell.angle_alpha   90.00
_cell.angle_beta   90.00
_cell.angle_gamma   90.00
#
_symmetry.space_group_name_H-M   'P 1'
#
loop_
_entity.id
_entity.type
_entity.pdbx_description
1 polymer ?
#
loop_
_entity_poly.entity_id
_entity_poly.type
_entity_poly.pdbx_seq_one_letter_code
_entity_poly.pdbx_strand_id
1 'polypeptide(L)'
;MVLRGGEKGPNYYPESIEGAAGLLLKAGLDPVIFVDYSHDNSGKSPKRQEQVIRRIMGPEIAGDEAIVGLMLESNLEEGPADTAKCAMGYR
;
A
#
# COMPACT_ATOMS: atom_id res chain seq x y z
N MET A 1 6.90 -10.15 -2.13
CA MET A 1 6.12 -9.88 -0.89
C MET A 1 5.30 -8.61 -1.07
N VAL A 2 4.16 -8.46 -0.40
CA VAL A 2 3.35 -7.23 -0.43
C VAL A 2 3.24 -6.63 0.97
N LEU A 3 3.60 -5.35 1.11
CA LEU A 3 3.48 -4.56 2.33
C LEU A 3 2.23 -3.68 2.25
N ARG A 4 1.16 -4.06 2.95
CA ARG A 4 -0.17 -3.42 2.90
C ARG A 4 -0.69 -2.92 4.25
N GLY A 5 0.20 -2.80 5.22
CA GLY A 5 -0.10 -2.55 6.63
C GLY A 5 -0.64 -3.80 7.34
N GLY A 6 -1.04 -3.62 8.59
CA GLY A 6 -1.73 -4.64 9.37
C GLY A 6 -2.17 -4.09 10.73
N GLU A 7 -2.49 -4.99 11.66
CA GLU A 7 -2.99 -4.63 13.00
C GLU A 7 -2.03 -3.73 13.80
N LYS A 8 -0.73 -3.80 13.50
CA LYS A 8 0.31 -2.96 14.13
C LYS A 8 0.45 -1.58 13.48
N GLY A 9 -0.36 -1.28 12.46
CA GLY A 9 -0.31 -0.05 11.68
C GLY A 9 0.42 -0.21 10.34
N PRO A 10 0.83 0.91 9.74
CA PRO A 10 1.49 0.91 8.44
C PRO A 10 2.86 0.24 8.47
N ASN A 11 3.22 -0.43 7.37
CA ASN A 11 4.47 -1.18 7.24
C ASN A 11 5.28 -0.80 5.98
N TYR A 12 5.19 0.45 5.55
CA TYR A 12 5.97 1.00 4.42
C TYR A 12 7.23 1.78 4.86
N TYR A 13 7.56 1.78 6.14
CA TYR A 13 8.75 2.47 6.67
C TYR A 13 10.03 1.70 6.31
N PRO A 14 11.21 2.36 6.25
CA PRO A 14 12.48 1.72 5.90
C PRO A 14 12.75 0.44 6.70
N GLU A 15 12.51 0.46 8.02
CA GLU A 15 12.74 -0.70 8.90
C GLU A 15 11.82 -1.88 8.55
N SER A 16 10.62 -1.58 8.06
CA SER A 16 9.67 -2.61 7.59
C SER A 16 10.12 -3.22 6.27
N ILE A 17 10.67 -2.41 5.36
CA ILE A 17 11.21 -2.84 4.06
C ILE A 17 12.47 -3.69 4.25
N GLU A 18 13.39 -3.26 5.11
CA GLU A 18 14.59 -4.03 5.46
C GLU A 18 14.24 -5.36 6.13
N GLY A 19 13.33 -5.33 7.10
CA GLY A 19 12.85 -6.54 7.76
C GLY A 19 12.18 -7.51 6.77
N ALA A 20 11.41 -6.95 5.84
CA ALA A 20 10.77 -7.68 4.75
C ALA A 20 11.78 -8.35 3.80
N ALA A 21 12.77 -7.60 3.32
CA ALA A 21 13.84 -8.10 2.47
C ALA A 21 14.63 -9.21 3.18
N GLY A 22 14.96 -9.00 4.47
CA GLY A 22 15.65 -9.99 5.28
C GLY A 22 14.87 -11.31 5.44
N LEU A 23 13.54 -11.26 5.53
CA LEU A 23 12.71 -12.48 5.56
C LEU A 23 12.73 -13.24 4.23
N LEU A 24 12.67 -12.52 3.11
CA LEU A 24 12.75 -13.13 1.77
C LEU A 24 14.10 -13.80 1.56
N LEU A 25 15.20 -13.12 1.89
CA LEU A 25 16.54 -13.66 1.79
C LEU A 25 16.72 -14.91 2.67
N LYS A 26 16.22 -14.89 3.91
CA LYS A 26 16.24 -16.06 4.82
C LYS A 26 15.43 -17.24 4.26
N ALA A 27 14.40 -16.97 3.48
CA ALA A 27 13.62 -17.99 2.79
C ALA A 27 14.25 -18.46 1.48
N GLY A 28 15.42 -17.92 1.09
CA GLY A 28 16.09 -18.22 -0.18
C GLY A 28 15.37 -17.64 -1.40
N LEU A 29 14.59 -16.58 -1.20
CA LEU A 29 13.86 -15.87 -2.25
C LEU A 29 14.51 -14.51 -2.53
N ASP A 30 14.36 -14.05 -3.77
CA ASP A 30 14.78 -12.70 -4.14
C ASP A 30 13.99 -11.65 -3.32
N PRO A 31 14.63 -10.56 -2.87
CA PRO A 31 14.03 -9.54 -2.03
C PRO A 31 13.10 -8.61 -2.83
N VAL A 32 12.09 -9.19 -3.49
CA VAL A 32 11.14 -8.48 -4.33
C VAL A 32 9.94 -8.04 -3.49
N ILE A 33 9.78 -6.74 -3.31
CA ILE A 33 8.76 -6.12 -2.47
C ILE A 33 7.87 -5.20 -3.31
N PHE A 34 6.56 -5.39 -3.17
CA PHE A 34 5.53 -4.45 -3.59
C PHE A 34 4.98 -3.72 -2.38
N VAL A 35 4.80 -2.42 -2.47
CA VAL A 35 4.16 -1.63 -1.41
C VAL A 35 2.76 -1.20 -1.84
N ASP A 36 1.77 -1.49 -1.00
CA ASP A 36 0.38 -1.12 -1.18
C ASP A 36 0.07 0.16 -0.40
N TYR A 37 -0.36 1.19 -1.11
CA TYR A 37 -0.67 2.51 -0.56
C TYR A 37 -2.03 2.61 0.11
N SER A 38 -2.91 1.63 -0.12
CA SER A 38 -4.27 1.60 0.40
C SER A 38 -4.31 0.85 1.74
N HIS A 39 -5.42 0.18 2.03
CA HIS A 39 -5.62 -0.71 3.16
C HIS A 39 -5.16 -0.08 4.48
N ASP A 40 -4.48 -0.84 5.33
CA ASP A 40 -4.07 -0.41 6.65
C ASP A 40 -2.91 0.60 6.58
N ASN A 41 -2.17 0.65 5.46
CA ASN A 41 -1.17 1.68 5.21
C ASN A 41 -1.79 3.09 5.07
N SER A 42 -2.98 3.20 4.47
CA SER A 42 -3.74 4.46 4.45
C SER A 42 -4.69 4.62 5.65
N GLY A 43 -4.79 3.63 6.53
CA GLY A 43 -5.85 3.57 7.53
C GLY A 43 -7.25 3.53 6.91
N LYS A 44 -7.38 2.87 5.74
CA LYS A 44 -8.60 2.74 4.92
C LYS A 44 -9.19 4.08 4.49
N SER A 45 -8.32 5.07 4.29
CA SER A 45 -8.72 6.42 3.88
C SER A 45 -8.10 6.74 2.52
N PRO A 46 -8.90 6.86 1.45
CA PRO A 46 -8.40 7.21 0.11
C PRO A 46 -7.56 8.50 0.10
N LYS A 47 -7.95 9.49 0.91
CA LYS A 47 -7.24 10.78 1.04
C LYS A 47 -5.84 10.64 1.63
N ARG A 48 -5.56 9.57 2.37
CA ARG A 48 -4.23 9.32 2.94
C ARG A 48 -3.29 8.62 1.97
N GLN A 49 -3.79 8.02 0.87
CA GLN A 49 -2.93 7.39 -0.13
C GLN A 49 -1.89 8.38 -0.68
N GLU A 50 -2.26 9.65 -0.92
CA GLU A 50 -1.32 10.69 -1.37
C GLU A 50 -0.16 10.89 -0.37
N GLN A 51 -0.47 10.89 0.94
CA GLN A 51 0.52 11.09 1.99
C GLN A 51 1.49 9.90 2.04
N VAL A 52 0.97 8.67 1.89
CA VAL A 52 1.80 7.47 1.86
C VAL A 52 2.72 7.49 0.64
N ILE A 53 2.21 7.82 -0.55
CA ILE A 53 3.01 7.94 -1.79
C ILE A 53 4.15 8.94 -1.60
N ARG A 54 3.85 10.13 -1.10
CA ARG A 54 4.87 11.17 -0.85
C ARG A 54 5.94 10.70 0.12
N ARG A 55 5.58 9.86 1.11
CA ARG A 55 6.55 9.30 2.06
C ARG A 55 7.46 8.27 1.40
N ILE A 56 6.91 7.36 0.59
CA ILE A 56 7.69 6.35 -0.14
C ILE A 56 8.58 6.98 -1.21
N MET A 57 8.12 8.03 -1.87
CA MET A 57 8.93 8.81 -2.81
C MET A 57 9.96 9.72 -2.11
N GLY A 58 9.97 9.76 -0.78
CA GLY A 58 10.97 10.48 -0.01
C GLY A 58 12.35 9.82 -0.08
N PRO A 59 13.43 10.57 0.20
CA PRO A 59 14.80 10.10 0.03
C PRO A 59 15.20 8.93 0.92
N GLU A 60 14.42 8.65 1.98
CA GLU A 60 14.64 7.52 2.88
C GLU A 60 14.29 6.16 2.26
N ILE A 61 13.38 6.15 1.28
CA ILE A 61 12.84 4.92 0.65
C ILE A 61 13.09 4.93 -0.86
N ALA A 62 13.14 6.11 -1.48
CA ALA A 62 13.43 6.26 -2.89
C ALA A 62 14.83 5.71 -3.22
N GLY A 63 14.87 4.69 -4.08
CA GLY A 63 16.11 4.05 -4.51
C GLY A 63 16.40 2.72 -3.83
N ASP A 64 15.54 2.25 -2.92
CA ASP A 64 15.63 0.88 -2.42
C ASP A 64 15.34 -0.12 -3.55
N GLU A 65 16.36 -0.91 -3.92
CA GLU A 65 16.29 -1.88 -5.02
C GLU A 65 15.33 -3.05 -4.73
N ALA A 66 14.98 -3.27 -3.45
CA ALA A 66 14.01 -4.30 -3.08
C ALA A 66 12.58 -3.89 -3.48
N ILE A 67 12.29 -2.60 -3.63
CA ILE A 67 10.97 -2.11 -4.01
C ILE A 67 10.85 -2.12 -5.54
N VAL A 68 10.15 -3.12 -6.06
CA VAL A 68 9.99 -3.30 -7.52
C VAL A 68 8.72 -2.67 -8.07
N GLY A 69 7.80 -2.26 -7.20
CA GLY A 69 6.52 -1.78 -7.65
C GLY A 69 5.58 -1.37 -6.54
N LEU A 70 4.48 -0.77 -6.97
CA LEU A 70 3.55 -0.05 -6.13
C LEU A 70 2.12 -0.42 -6.48
N MET A 71 1.25 -0.51 -5.47
CA MET A 71 -0.17 -0.79 -5.64
C MET A 71 -1.00 0.40 -5.13
N LEU A 72 -1.88 0.89 -5.99
CA LEU A 72 -2.77 2.03 -5.75
C LEU A 72 -4.22 1.60 -6.03
N GLU A 73 -5.15 2.11 -5.24
CA GLU A 73 -6.58 1.96 -5.52
C GLU A 73 -7.16 3.29 -6.01
N SER A 74 -7.60 3.32 -7.27
CA SER A 74 -8.26 4.48 -7.88
C SER A 74 -9.54 4.06 -8.61
N ASN A 75 -10.44 5.03 -8.78
CA ASN A 75 -11.68 4.87 -9.53
C ASN A 75 -12.04 6.22 -10.18
N LEU A 76 -12.96 6.23 -11.16
CA LEU A 76 -13.40 7.48 -11.81
C LEU A 76 -13.98 8.49 -10.82
N GLU A 77 -14.71 7.98 -9.82
CA GLU A 77 -15.26 8.76 -8.71
C GLU A 77 -14.64 8.28 -7.40
N GLU A 78 -14.40 9.21 -6.46
CA GLU A 78 -13.81 8.88 -5.18
C GLU A 78 -14.80 8.15 -4.23
N GLY A 79 -14.24 7.30 -3.37
CA GLY A 79 -15.00 6.64 -2.30
C GLY A 79 -15.73 5.36 -2.72
N PRO A 80 -16.29 4.64 -1.75
CA PRO A 80 -17.02 3.41 -2.01
C PRO A 80 -18.37 3.71 -2.70
N ALA A 81 -18.76 2.86 -3.65
CA ALA A 81 -20.09 2.91 -4.23
C ALA A 81 -21.13 2.49 -3.18
N ASP A 82 -22.07 3.40 -2.86
CA ASP A 82 -23.20 3.09 -2.01
C ASP A 82 -24.20 2.21 -2.77
N THR A 83 -24.24 0.93 -2.41
CA THR A 83 -25.14 -0.06 -3.01
C THR A 83 -26.60 0.21 -2.67
N ALA A 84 -26.91 0.95 -1.60
CA ALA A 84 -28.28 1.33 -1.25
C ALA A 84 -28.88 2.34 -2.24
N LYS A 85 -28.06 3.23 -2.82
CA LYS A 85 -28.51 4.14 -3.88
C LYS A 85 -28.79 3.43 -5.21
N CYS A 86 -28.11 2.32 -5.47
CA CYS A 86 -28.27 1.56 -6.72
C CYS A 86 -29.61 0.82 -6.80
N ALA A 87 -30.21 0.45 -5.65
CA ALA A 87 -31.50 -0.25 -5.59
C ALA A 87 -32.74 0.63 -5.91
N MET A 88 -32.58 1.95 -6.02
CA MET A 88 -33.68 2.90 -6.23
C MET A 88 -33.87 3.35 -7.70
N GLY A 89 -33.09 2.79 -8.64
CA GLY A 89 -32.94 3.31 -10.00
C GLY A 89 -33.44 2.42 -11.15
N TYR A 90 -34.29 1.43 -10.91
CA TYR A 90 -35.01 0.71 -11.97
C TYR A 90 -36.50 0.64 -11.63
N ARG A 91 -37.28 1.56 -12.21
CA ARG A 91 -38.71 1.40 -12.51
C ARG A 91 -38.95 1.86 -13.92
#